data_AF-A0AAU9TRN7-F1
#
_entry.id   AF-A0AAU9TRN7-F1
#
_cell.length_a   1.000
_cell.length_b   1.000
_cell.length_c   1.000
_cell.angle_alpha   90.00
_cell.angle_beta   90.00
_cell.angle_gamma   90.00
#
_symmetry.space_group_name_H-M   'P 1'
#
loop_
_entity.id
_entity.type
_entity.pdbx_description
1 polymer ?
#
loop_
_entity_poly.entity_id
_entity_poly.type
_entity_poly.pdbx_seq_one_letter_code
_entity_poly.pdbx_strand_id
1 'polypeptide(L)'
;MGVEGVMVSYNYSDDGEHANILTVSASGIKFSKRWVLTHGSILSPLKQANIIKNARGKPILNEEFYDNLPEIYVTCEKPESKFPDVYKKVENISRERSLDNDVDFEHSSYQARVSTGRICHVWQCPVLDRCVDYILYSWTIGHRDGDVETQTKLGKALLSVFVLVDLESDNRSLKTLRPLSELLDMVEAPPERGTNIQVHSTPFGCEVFLNSVTRGSICGLVGKRPSLLLTDAATALGSEGGPVFTDGIERRLVGAVVCSVSWWRGEWVGLTLAAPLRAVLAAKLRVPPAAPPRAPPDPRYAPVLGMFLTRNETEQSNASCERAYDSTLLRP
;
A
#
# COMPACT_ATOMS: atom_id res chain seq x y z
N MET A 1 15.10 9.97 -2.71
CA MET A 1 13.80 10.58 -3.04
C MET A 1 12.81 10.06 -2.02
N GLY A 2 12.00 10.93 -1.42
CA GLY A 2 11.01 10.52 -0.42
C GLY A 2 9.79 9.89 -1.06
N VAL A 3 9.06 9.10 -0.28
CA VAL A 3 7.71 8.64 -0.62
C VAL A 3 6.76 9.83 -0.51
N GLU A 4 5.91 10.03 -1.51
CA GLU A 4 4.90 11.09 -1.52
C GLU A 4 3.49 10.53 -1.76
N GLY A 5 2.49 11.18 -1.16
CA GLY A 5 1.09 10.98 -1.52
C GLY A 5 0.81 11.65 -2.86
N VAL A 6 0.02 11.01 -3.70
CA VAL A 6 -0.40 11.55 -5.00
C VAL A 6 -1.88 11.31 -5.21
N MET A 7 -2.50 12.09 -6.09
CA MET A 7 -3.81 11.76 -6.63
C MET A 7 -3.62 10.92 -7.90
N VAL A 8 -4.41 9.87 -8.03
CA VAL A 8 -4.45 8.98 -9.18
C VAL A 8 -5.85 9.07 -9.76
N SER A 9 -6.00 9.42 -11.04
CA SER A 9 -7.30 9.60 -11.67
C SER A 9 -7.33 9.12 -13.13
N TYR A 10 -8.54 8.90 -13.64
CA TYR A 10 -8.79 8.67 -15.06
C TYR A 10 -10.23 9.06 -15.41
N ASN A 11 -10.50 9.20 -16.70
CA ASN A 11 -11.82 9.51 -17.22
C ASN A 11 -12.57 8.23 -17.60
N TYR A 12 -13.80 8.09 -17.11
CA TYR A 12 -14.68 6.94 -17.33
C TYR A 12 -15.96 7.37 -18.07
N SER A 13 -16.43 6.55 -19.00
CA SER A 13 -17.74 6.68 -19.66
C SER A 13 -18.29 5.27 -19.89
N ASP A 14 -19.54 5.02 -19.49
CA ASP A 14 -20.16 3.68 -19.51
C ASP A 14 -20.37 3.16 -20.96
N ASP A 15 -20.62 4.07 -21.90
CA ASP A 15 -21.01 3.76 -23.29
C ASP A 15 -20.14 4.45 -24.35
N GLY A 16 -19.02 5.06 -23.96
CA GLY A 16 -18.17 5.83 -24.88
C GLY A 16 -18.82 7.13 -25.36
N GLU A 17 -20.04 7.44 -24.92
CA GLU A 17 -20.68 8.73 -25.12
C GLU A 17 -19.89 9.79 -24.34
N HIS A 18 -19.40 10.80 -25.06
CA HIS A 18 -18.62 11.92 -24.49
C HIS A 18 -19.44 12.83 -23.58
N ALA A 19 -20.76 12.63 -23.48
CA ALA A 19 -21.66 13.46 -22.69
C ALA A 19 -21.64 13.15 -21.19
N ASN A 20 -21.25 11.93 -20.78
CA ASN A 20 -21.24 11.49 -19.38
C ASN A 20 -19.86 10.99 -18.95
N ILE A 21 -18.83 11.83 -19.10
CA ILE A 21 -17.49 11.53 -18.61
C ILE A 21 -17.44 11.78 -17.10
N LEU A 22 -17.26 10.71 -16.33
CA LEU A 22 -17.01 10.77 -14.89
C LEU A 22 -15.51 10.67 -14.64
N THR A 23 -14.95 11.57 -13.85
CA THR A 23 -13.58 11.43 -13.36
C THR A 23 -13.58 10.51 -12.16
N VAL A 24 -12.85 9.40 -12.28
CA VAL A 24 -12.63 8.46 -11.17
C VAL A 24 -11.27 8.79 -10.58
N SER A 25 -11.23 8.98 -9.26
CA SER A 25 -10.01 9.42 -8.58
C SER A 25 -9.87 8.75 -7.21
N ALA A 26 -8.63 8.51 -6.85
CA ALA A 26 -8.22 7.95 -5.57
C ALA A 26 -6.82 8.48 -5.20
N SER A 27 -6.34 8.08 -4.04
CA SER A 27 -4.99 8.41 -3.60
C SER A 27 -3.98 7.35 -4.03
N GLY A 28 -2.71 7.70 -4.02
CA GLY A 28 -1.62 6.78 -4.33
C GLY A 28 -0.34 7.11 -3.58
N ILE A 29 0.60 6.18 -3.66
CA ILE A 29 1.93 6.26 -3.09
C ILE A 29 2.91 6.31 -4.24
N LYS A 30 3.51 7.47 -4.48
CA LYS A 30 4.64 7.59 -5.41
C LYS A 30 5.93 7.40 -4.64
N PHE A 31 6.64 6.31 -4.95
CA PHE A 31 7.86 5.90 -4.24
C PHE A 31 9.11 5.98 -5.12
N SER A 32 8.95 6.33 -6.39
CA SER A 32 10.05 6.65 -7.30
C SER A 32 9.58 7.66 -8.36
N LYS A 33 10.47 8.08 -9.27
CA LYS A 33 10.07 8.90 -10.42
C LYS A 33 9.10 8.20 -11.36
N ARG A 34 9.14 6.86 -11.39
CA ARG A 34 8.45 6.01 -12.36
C ARG A 34 7.23 5.29 -11.79
N TRP A 35 7.24 4.95 -10.51
CA TRP A 35 6.31 3.99 -9.95
C TRP A 35 5.34 4.61 -8.94
N VAL A 36 4.06 4.27 -9.10
CA VAL A 36 2.99 4.64 -8.18
C VAL A 36 2.20 3.39 -7.79
N LEU A 37 2.01 3.21 -6.48
CA LEU A 37 1.13 2.19 -5.93
C LEU A 37 -0.20 2.83 -5.53
N THR A 38 -1.32 2.25 -5.93
CA THR A 38 -2.66 2.68 -5.47
C THR A 38 -3.51 1.45 -5.10
N HIS A 39 -4.69 1.71 -4.56
CA HIS A 39 -5.64 0.71 -4.10
C HIS A 39 -6.61 0.31 -5.22
N GLY A 40 -7.15 -0.92 -5.15
CA GLY A 40 -8.08 -1.48 -6.14
C GLY A 40 -9.40 -0.74 -6.29
N SER A 41 -9.75 0.19 -5.39
CA SER A 41 -10.93 1.05 -5.52
C SER A 41 -10.93 1.86 -6.82
N ILE A 42 -9.75 2.20 -7.36
CA ILE A 42 -9.60 2.87 -8.66
C ILE A 42 -10.20 2.04 -9.81
N LEU A 43 -10.33 0.72 -9.65
CA LEU A 43 -10.92 -0.14 -10.67
C LEU A 43 -12.43 -0.25 -10.56
N SER A 44 -13.05 0.25 -9.49
CA SER A 44 -14.44 -0.07 -9.13
C SER A 44 -15.49 0.21 -10.23
N PRO A 45 -15.39 1.30 -11.03
CA PRO A 45 -16.35 1.57 -12.10
C PRO A 45 -16.10 0.71 -13.35
N LEU A 46 -14.93 0.07 -13.47
CA LEU A 46 -14.55 -0.68 -14.66
C LEU A 46 -15.21 -2.07 -14.69
N LYS A 47 -15.56 -2.55 -15.89
CA LYS A 47 -16.04 -3.93 -16.12
C LYS A 47 -15.03 -4.96 -15.60
N GLN A 48 -13.75 -4.62 -15.63
CA GLN A 48 -12.62 -5.39 -15.10
C GLN A 48 -12.73 -5.68 -13.60
N ALA A 49 -13.42 -4.85 -12.82
CA ALA A 49 -13.63 -5.10 -11.40
C ALA A 49 -14.46 -6.36 -11.15
N ASN A 50 -15.44 -6.64 -12.02
CA ASN A 50 -16.23 -7.86 -11.96
C ASN A 50 -15.40 -9.10 -12.30
N ILE A 51 -14.43 -8.97 -13.21
CA ILE A 51 -13.48 -10.05 -13.52
C ILE A 51 -12.68 -10.40 -12.25
N ILE A 52 -12.13 -9.39 -11.57
CA ILE A 52 -11.40 -9.56 -10.30
C ILE A 52 -12.25 -10.24 -9.24
N LYS A 53 -13.48 -9.72 -9.02
CA LYS A 53 -14.45 -10.28 -8.09
C LYS A 53 -14.75 -11.76 -8.37
N ASN A 54 -14.85 -12.14 -9.63
CA ASN A 54 -15.24 -13.49 -10.02
C ASN A 54 -14.11 -14.52 -9.90
N ALA A 55 -12.85 -14.15 -10.06
CA ALA A 55 -11.80 -15.15 -10.05
C ALA A 55 -11.18 -15.47 -8.69
N ARG A 56 -11.53 -14.76 -7.62
CA ARG A 56 -11.23 -15.10 -6.21
C ARG A 56 -9.80 -15.66 -6.00
N GLY A 57 -8.78 -14.87 -6.29
CA GLY A 57 -7.38 -15.25 -6.07
C GLY A 57 -6.73 -16.12 -7.15
N LYS A 58 -7.44 -16.51 -8.22
CA LYS A 58 -6.80 -17.06 -9.43
C LYS A 58 -6.09 -15.93 -10.20
N PRO A 59 -4.92 -16.17 -10.80
CA PRO A 59 -4.28 -15.18 -11.65
C PRO A 59 -5.13 -14.97 -12.91
N ILE A 60 -5.77 -13.80 -13.02
CA ILE A 60 -6.72 -13.46 -14.12
C ILE A 60 -6.09 -12.56 -15.18
N LEU A 61 -4.79 -12.36 -15.08
CA LEU A 61 -4.12 -11.24 -15.72
C LEU A 61 -3.63 -11.69 -17.11
N ASN A 62 -4.56 -11.84 -18.05
CA ASN A 62 -4.24 -11.97 -19.48
C ASN A 62 -3.89 -10.58 -20.07
N GLU A 63 -3.18 -10.54 -21.20
CA GLU A 63 -2.82 -9.28 -21.86
C GLU A 63 -4.07 -8.45 -22.19
N GLU A 64 -5.16 -9.11 -22.61
CA GLU A 64 -6.46 -8.49 -22.91
C GLU A 64 -7.06 -7.73 -21.72
N PHE A 65 -6.86 -8.22 -20.48
CA PHE A 65 -7.32 -7.50 -19.28
C PHE A 65 -6.64 -6.14 -19.17
N TYR A 66 -5.32 -6.08 -19.38
CA TYR A 66 -4.55 -4.83 -19.29
C TYR A 66 -4.79 -3.90 -20.46
N ASP A 67 -5.04 -4.45 -21.65
CA ASP A 67 -5.30 -3.65 -22.86
C ASP A 67 -6.59 -2.84 -22.78
N ASN A 68 -7.53 -3.29 -21.94
CA ASN A 68 -8.79 -2.61 -21.69
C ASN A 68 -8.75 -1.70 -20.45
N LEU A 69 -7.59 -1.51 -19.81
CA LEU A 69 -7.45 -0.57 -18.69
C LEU A 69 -7.17 0.85 -19.19
N PRO A 70 -7.72 1.88 -18.52
CA PRO A 70 -7.54 3.26 -18.93
C PRO A 70 -6.10 3.74 -18.68
N GLU A 71 -5.73 4.80 -19.40
CA GLU A 71 -4.57 5.61 -19.03
C GLU A 71 -4.85 6.35 -17.73
N ILE A 72 -3.84 6.43 -16.88
CA ILE A 72 -3.90 6.98 -15.53
C ILE A 72 -3.18 8.31 -15.50
N TYR A 73 -3.85 9.32 -14.96
CA TYR A 73 -3.25 10.61 -14.60
C TYR A 73 -2.80 10.55 -13.14
N VAL A 74 -1.56 10.97 -12.90
CA VAL A 74 -0.99 11.10 -11.56
C VAL A 74 -0.67 12.56 -11.30
N THR A 75 -1.43 13.16 -10.40
CA THR A 75 -1.29 14.55 -9.98
C THR A 75 -0.50 14.60 -8.68
N CYS A 76 0.59 15.37 -8.67
CA CYS A 76 1.47 15.57 -7.52
C CYS A 76 1.74 17.07 -7.33
N GLU A 77 2.03 17.50 -6.10
CA GLU A 77 2.39 18.90 -5.83
C GLU A 77 3.73 19.25 -6.50
N LYS A 78 3.83 20.45 -7.05
CA LYS A 78 5.08 20.95 -7.63
C LYS A 78 6.08 21.21 -6.49
N PRO A 79 7.31 20.68 -6.58
CA PRO A 79 8.34 21.03 -5.61
C PRO A 79 8.66 22.53 -5.73
N GLU A 80 8.78 23.22 -4.59
CA GLU A 80 9.25 24.61 -4.57
C GLU A 80 10.60 24.72 -5.28
N SER A 81 10.66 25.53 -6.34
CA SER A 81 11.90 25.70 -7.10
C SER A 81 12.95 26.43 -6.25
N LYS A 82 14.18 25.89 -6.21
CA LYS A 82 15.33 26.50 -5.52
C LYS A 82 15.85 27.77 -6.18
N PHE A 83 15.40 28.05 -7.41
CA PHE A 83 15.68 29.28 -8.14
C PHE A 83 14.35 30.00 -8.36
N PRO A 84 14.24 31.30 -8.06
CA PRO A 84 13.02 32.07 -8.28
C PRO A 84 12.75 32.10 -9.79
N ASP A 85 11.91 31.18 -10.23
CA ASP A 85 11.58 31.00 -11.64
C ASP A 85 10.89 32.28 -12.14
N VAL A 86 11.14 32.67 -13.39
CA VAL A 86 10.55 33.87 -14.02
C VAL A 86 9.01 33.81 -13.93
N TYR A 87 8.47 32.59 -13.90
CA TYR A 87 7.04 32.32 -13.72
C TYR A 87 6.52 32.54 -12.30
N LYS A 88 7.37 32.57 -11.27
CA LYS A 88 6.95 32.92 -9.90
C LYS A 88 6.55 34.39 -9.82
N LYS A 89 7.17 35.26 -10.63
CA LYS A 89 6.71 36.65 -10.82
C LYS A 89 5.38 36.71 -11.56
N VAL A 90 5.15 35.85 -12.56
CA VAL A 90 3.86 35.79 -13.28
C VAL A 90 2.75 35.25 -12.36
N GLU A 91 3.04 34.25 -11.54
CA GLU A 91 2.17 33.73 -10.49
C GLU A 91 1.83 34.82 -9.47
N ASN A 92 2.83 35.55 -8.97
CA ASN A 92 2.61 36.68 -8.06
C ASN A 92 1.83 37.81 -8.72
N ILE A 93 2.11 38.17 -9.97
CA ILE A 93 1.36 39.20 -10.73
C ILE A 93 -0.09 38.74 -10.97
N SER A 94 -0.32 37.44 -11.21
CA SER A 94 -1.66 36.89 -11.33
C SER A 94 -2.40 36.97 -9.99
N ARG A 95 -1.73 36.70 -8.86
CA ARG A 95 -2.30 36.85 -7.52
C ARG A 95 -2.56 38.31 -7.14
N GLU A 96 -1.64 39.22 -7.47
CA GLU A 96 -1.75 40.65 -7.17
C GLU A 96 -2.85 41.33 -8.01
N ARG A 97 -3.01 40.96 -9.29
CA ARG A 97 -4.12 41.45 -10.14
C ARG A 97 -5.50 40.98 -9.66
N SER A 98 -5.56 39.89 -8.90
CA SER A 98 -6.79 39.34 -8.32
C SER A 98 -7.20 39.99 -7.00
N LEU A 99 -6.37 40.83 -6.38
CA LEU A 99 -6.78 41.58 -5.18
C LEU A 99 -7.68 42.79 -5.50
N ASP A 100 -7.70 43.24 -6.76
CA ASP A 100 -8.53 44.36 -7.22
C ASP A 100 -9.93 43.92 -7.71
N ASN A 101 -10.21 42.62 -7.80
CA ASN A 101 -11.53 42.10 -8.17
C ASN A 101 -11.91 40.94 -7.22
N ASP A 102 -13.08 41.01 -6.60
CA ASP A 102 -13.73 40.00 -5.72
C ASP A 102 -14.02 38.64 -6.41
N VAL A 103 -13.09 38.12 -7.22
CA VAL A 103 -13.23 36.86 -7.95
C VAL A 103 -12.04 35.95 -7.62
N ASP A 104 -12.31 34.98 -6.75
CA ASP A 104 -11.41 33.93 -6.28
C ASP A 104 -10.77 33.17 -7.46
N PHE A 105 -9.51 33.50 -7.77
CA PHE A 105 -8.66 32.72 -8.69
C PHE A 105 -7.49 32.05 -7.96
N GLU A 106 -7.72 31.54 -6.74
CA GLU A 106 -6.87 30.48 -6.16
C GLU A 106 -7.12 29.14 -6.88
N HIS A 107 -6.83 29.03 -8.17
CA HIS A 107 -6.93 27.76 -8.89
C HIS A 107 -5.69 26.89 -8.60
N SER A 108 -5.89 25.74 -7.93
CA SER A 108 -4.82 24.79 -7.54
C SER A 108 -4.03 24.21 -8.73
N SER A 109 -4.54 24.38 -9.96
CA SER A 109 -3.91 23.90 -11.20
C SER A 109 -2.50 24.48 -11.43
N TYR A 110 -2.17 25.63 -10.85
CA TYR A 110 -0.81 26.19 -10.97
C TYR A 110 0.22 25.49 -10.07
N GLN A 111 -0.22 24.80 -9.01
CA GLN A 111 0.64 24.16 -8.01
C GLN A 111 0.80 22.65 -8.24
N ALA A 112 0.12 22.08 -9.23
CA ALA A 112 0.11 20.65 -9.49
C ALA A 112 0.91 20.27 -10.76
N ARG A 113 1.65 19.16 -10.68
CA ARG A 113 2.31 18.49 -11.81
C ARG A 113 1.54 17.21 -12.12
N VAL A 114 1.01 17.12 -13.32
CA VAL A 114 0.34 15.92 -13.83
C VAL A 114 1.36 15.10 -14.64
N SER A 115 1.43 13.80 -14.36
CA SER A 115 2.18 12.82 -15.14
C SER A 115 1.20 11.76 -15.62
N THR A 116 1.35 11.27 -16.84
CA THR A 116 0.56 10.15 -17.36
C THR A 116 1.27 8.84 -17.07
N GLY A 117 0.50 7.77 -16.90
CA GLY A 117 1.03 6.44 -16.68
C GLY A 117 0.00 5.36 -17.00
N ARG A 118 0.42 4.10 -16.96
CA ARG A 118 -0.43 2.95 -17.27
C ARG A 118 -0.39 1.92 -16.16
N ILE A 119 -1.51 1.24 -15.96
CA ILE A 119 -1.59 0.12 -15.03
C ILE A 119 -0.78 -1.05 -15.60
N CYS A 120 0.31 -1.41 -14.93
CA CYS A 120 1.20 -2.47 -15.37
C CYS A 120 1.02 -3.76 -14.57
N HIS A 121 0.56 -3.66 -13.33
CA HIS A 121 0.42 -4.82 -12.46
C HIS A 121 -0.75 -4.65 -11.49
N VAL A 122 -1.59 -5.67 -11.37
CA VAL A 122 -2.73 -5.71 -10.44
C VAL A 122 -2.61 -7.01 -9.65
N TRP A 123 -2.83 -6.99 -8.34
CA TRP A 123 -2.86 -8.24 -7.57
C TRP A 123 -3.77 -8.16 -6.36
N GLN A 124 -4.28 -9.33 -5.98
CA GLN A 124 -5.00 -9.52 -4.73
C GLN A 124 -4.02 -10.00 -3.66
N CYS A 125 -4.01 -9.33 -2.50
CA CYS A 125 -3.16 -9.65 -1.37
C CYS A 125 -3.82 -10.73 -0.51
N PRO A 126 -3.27 -11.96 -0.45
CA PRO A 126 -3.91 -13.06 0.26
C PRO A 126 -3.95 -12.87 1.79
N VAL A 127 -3.09 -12.01 2.33
CA VAL A 127 -3.05 -11.71 3.77
C VAL A 127 -4.26 -10.85 4.17
N LEU A 128 -4.54 -9.83 3.38
CA LEU A 128 -5.68 -8.94 3.60
C LEU A 128 -6.99 -9.63 3.23
N ASP A 129 -7.00 -10.40 2.14
CA ASP A 129 -8.16 -11.16 1.65
C ASP A 129 -8.76 -12.09 2.73
N ARG A 130 -7.90 -12.86 3.41
CA ARG A 130 -8.32 -13.68 4.55
C ARG A 130 -8.94 -12.84 5.68
N CYS A 131 -8.45 -11.63 5.91
CA CYS A 131 -9.02 -10.78 6.96
C CYS A 131 -10.41 -10.26 6.57
N VAL A 132 -10.64 -10.00 5.29
CA VAL A 132 -11.98 -9.65 4.78
C VAL A 132 -12.97 -10.78 5.08
N ASP A 133 -12.60 -12.01 4.74
CA ASP A 133 -13.47 -13.17 4.90
C ASP A 133 -13.71 -13.55 6.37
N TYR A 134 -12.66 -13.58 7.20
CA TYR A 134 -12.77 -14.07 8.56
C TYR A 134 -13.19 -13.00 9.58
N ILE A 135 -12.82 -11.75 9.36
CA ILE A 135 -12.92 -10.69 10.38
C ILE A 135 -13.95 -9.65 9.97
N LEU A 136 -13.96 -9.26 8.69
CA LEU A 136 -14.90 -8.26 8.17
C LEU A 136 -16.20 -8.88 7.62
N TYR A 137 -16.55 -10.10 8.03
CA TYR A 137 -17.69 -10.84 7.49
C TYR A 137 -19.03 -10.09 7.67
N SER A 138 -19.27 -9.46 8.83
CA SER A 138 -20.47 -8.61 9.07
C SER A 138 -20.24 -7.12 8.81
N TRP A 139 -19.10 -6.74 8.24
CA TRP A 139 -18.86 -5.35 7.81
C TRP A 139 -19.47 -5.13 6.43
N THR A 140 -19.96 -3.93 6.18
CA THR A 140 -20.26 -3.44 4.83
C THR A 140 -19.23 -2.38 4.45
N ILE A 141 -18.72 -2.46 3.23
CA ILE A 141 -17.61 -1.66 2.70
C ILE A 141 -18.11 -0.99 1.43
N GLY A 142 -17.91 0.33 1.31
CA GLY A 142 -18.33 1.12 0.14
C GLY A 142 -19.50 2.05 0.43
N HIS A 143 -19.90 2.85 -0.57
CA HIS A 143 -20.97 3.83 -0.42
C HIS A 143 -22.33 3.14 -0.23
N ARG A 144 -23.24 3.79 0.51
CA ARG A 144 -24.61 3.30 0.74
C ARG A 144 -25.58 3.63 -0.40
N ASP A 145 -25.08 4.16 -1.51
CA ASP A 145 -25.93 4.61 -2.63
C ASP A 145 -26.01 3.47 -3.67
N GLY A 146 -27.22 2.92 -3.85
CA GLY A 146 -27.49 1.80 -4.73
C GLY A 146 -27.74 0.46 -4.01
N ASP A 147 -27.66 -0.65 -4.75
CA ASP A 147 -27.82 -1.99 -4.16
C ASP A 147 -26.66 -2.31 -3.20
N VAL A 148 -26.96 -2.20 -1.90
CA VAL A 148 -26.02 -2.39 -0.79
C VAL A 148 -25.31 -3.74 -0.88
N GLU A 149 -26.00 -4.79 -1.35
CA GLU A 149 -25.43 -6.12 -1.44
C GLU A 149 -24.36 -6.21 -2.54
N THR A 150 -24.65 -5.69 -3.73
CA THR A 150 -23.69 -5.66 -4.84
C THR A 150 -22.48 -4.78 -4.53
N GLN A 151 -22.70 -3.59 -3.96
CA GLN A 151 -21.61 -2.69 -3.56
C GLN A 151 -20.74 -3.29 -2.46
N THR A 152 -21.34 -3.91 -1.44
CA THR A 152 -20.58 -4.60 -0.38
C THR A 152 -19.75 -5.75 -0.95
N LYS A 153 -20.30 -6.54 -1.87
CA LYS A 153 -19.57 -7.65 -2.52
C LYS A 153 -18.38 -7.13 -3.33
N LEU A 154 -18.55 -6.03 -4.06
CA LEU A 154 -17.47 -5.41 -4.84
C LEU A 154 -16.42 -4.77 -3.95
N GLY A 155 -16.83 -3.98 -2.95
CA GLY A 155 -15.95 -3.34 -1.98
C GLY A 155 -15.10 -4.35 -1.22
N LYS A 156 -15.68 -5.47 -0.78
CA LYS A 156 -14.94 -6.58 -0.15
C LYS A 156 -13.93 -7.22 -1.10
N ALA A 157 -14.30 -7.42 -2.38
CA ALA A 157 -13.41 -8.00 -3.38
C ALA A 157 -12.23 -7.08 -3.72
N LEU A 158 -12.44 -5.77 -3.74
CA LEU A 158 -11.41 -4.78 -4.08
C LEU A 158 -10.55 -4.37 -2.89
N LEU A 159 -11.01 -4.56 -1.64
CA LEU A 159 -10.27 -4.17 -0.43
C LEU A 159 -8.86 -4.78 -0.37
N SER A 160 -8.71 -6.01 -0.86
CA SER A 160 -7.44 -6.73 -0.87
C SER A 160 -6.64 -6.50 -2.15
N VAL A 161 -7.09 -5.63 -3.07
CA VAL A 161 -6.48 -5.42 -4.39
C VAL A 161 -5.58 -4.19 -4.40
N PHE A 162 -4.41 -4.35 -5.01
CA PHE A 162 -3.43 -3.28 -5.20
C PHE A 162 -3.08 -3.16 -6.68
N VAL A 163 -2.79 -1.94 -7.10
CA VAL A 163 -2.55 -1.55 -8.49
C VAL A 163 -1.23 -0.80 -8.58
N LEU A 164 -0.33 -1.25 -9.45
CA LEU A 164 0.92 -0.60 -9.76
C LEU A 164 0.82 0.12 -11.11
N VAL A 165 1.18 1.40 -11.10
CA VAL A 165 1.18 2.28 -12.26
C VAL A 165 2.63 2.61 -12.65
N ASP A 166 2.91 2.50 -13.95
CA ASP A 166 4.18 2.88 -14.57
C ASP A 166 4.01 4.22 -15.29
N LEU A 167 4.79 5.22 -14.88
CA LEU A 167 4.77 6.59 -15.42
C LEU A 167 5.70 6.78 -16.64
N GLU A 168 6.57 5.82 -16.95
CA GLU A 168 7.57 5.97 -18.03
C GLU A 168 7.35 4.99 -19.21
N SER A 169 6.37 4.08 -19.10
CA SER A 169 6.24 2.98 -20.04
C SER A 169 5.37 3.31 -21.27
N ASP A 170 6.03 3.38 -22.43
CA ASP A 170 5.47 2.94 -23.72
C ASP A 170 5.58 1.41 -23.91
N ASN A 171 6.35 0.72 -23.06
CA ASN A 171 6.70 -0.71 -23.22
C ASN A 171 5.96 -1.61 -22.21
N ARG A 172 4.98 -2.38 -22.71
CA ARG A 172 4.17 -3.36 -21.95
C ARG A 172 4.96 -4.56 -21.38
N SER A 173 6.26 -4.68 -21.66
CA SER A 173 7.02 -5.92 -21.51
C SER A 173 7.68 -6.14 -20.14
N LEU A 174 7.68 -5.17 -19.22
CA LEU A 174 8.36 -5.30 -17.94
C LEU A 174 7.41 -5.71 -16.80
N LYS A 175 7.04 -7.00 -16.75
CA LYS A 175 6.43 -7.66 -15.58
C LYS A 175 7.47 -7.90 -14.47
N THR A 176 8.23 -6.87 -14.08
CA THR A 176 9.27 -7.02 -13.05
C THR A 176 8.68 -6.71 -11.68
N LEU A 177 8.90 -7.60 -10.70
CA LEU A 177 8.54 -7.36 -9.30
C LEU A 177 9.55 -6.44 -8.58
N ARG A 178 10.61 -6.01 -9.28
CA ARG A 178 11.66 -5.13 -8.76
C ARG A 178 11.11 -3.86 -8.09
N PRO A 179 10.12 -3.14 -8.64
CA PRO A 179 9.59 -1.94 -7.99
C PRO A 179 8.97 -2.23 -6.63
N LEU A 180 8.34 -3.40 -6.47
CA LEU A 180 7.75 -3.81 -5.20
C LEU A 180 8.81 -4.17 -4.16
N SER A 181 9.98 -4.68 -4.60
CA SER A 181 11.13 -4.90 -3.72
C SER A 181 11.71 -3.56 -3.24
N GLU A 182 11.87 -2.60 -4.14
CA GLU A 182 12.33 -1.25 -3.80
C GLU A 182 11.39 -0.58 -2.80
N LEU A 183 10.08 -0.75 -2.97
CA LEU A 183 9.10 -0.26 -2.00
C LEU A 183 9.19 -1.02 -0.67
N LEU A 184 9.39 -2.34 -0.67
CA LEU A 184 9.53 -3.12 0.56
C LEU A 184 10.71 -2.63 1.41
N ASP A 185 11.81 -2.21 0.78
CA ASP A 185 12.99 -1.69 1.47
C ASP A 185 12.75 -0.31 2.11
N MET A 186 11.73 0.43 1.66
CA MET A 186 11.34 1.74 2.21
C MET A 186 10.28 1.65 3.32
N VAL A 187 9.63 0.49 3.48
CA VAL A 187 8.48 0.32 4.38
C VAL A 187 8.94 -0.26 5.72
N GLU A 188 8.53 0.41 6.79
CA GLU A 188 8.81 -0.01 8.16
C GLU A 188 7.93 -1.15 8.65
N ALA A 189 8.29 -1.71 9.80
CA ALA A 189 7.41 -2.62 10.52
C ALA A 189 6.07 -1.96 10.87
N PRO A 190 4.96 -2.72 10.88
CA PRO A 190 3.67 -2.20 11.30
C PRO A 190 3.75 -1.64 12.73
N PRO A 191 3.22 -0.44 12.98
CA PRO A 191 3.29 0.21 14.28
C PRO A 191 2.42 -0.49 15.33
N GLU A 192 2.70 -0.22 16.62
CA GLU A 192 1.91 -0.73 17.73
C GLU A 192 0.62 0.07 17.94
N ARG A 193 -0.35 -0.51 18.66
CA ARG A 193 -1.56 0.19 19.08
C ARG A 193 -1.18 1.42 19.92
N GLY A 194 -1.86 2.54 19.68
CA GLY A 194 -1.60 3.83 20.32
C GLY A 194 -0.50 4.65 19.65
N THR A 195 0.17 4.13 18.62
CA THR A 195 1.14 4.91 17.84
C THR A 195 0.41 5.97 17.04
N ASN A 196 0.87 7.23 17.14
CA ASN A 196 0.40 8.33 16.32
C ASN A 196 0.85 8.15 14.87
N ILE A 197 -0.06 8.42 13.93
CA ILE A 197 0.17 8.29 12.50
C ILE A 197 -0.37 9.50 11.74
N GLN A 198 0.15 9.69 10.54
CA GLN A 198 -0.33 10.67 9.58
C GLN A 198 -0.70 9.95 8.28
N VAL A 199 -1.90 10.22 7.77
CA VAL A 199 -2.36 9.78 6.46
C VAL A 199 -2.22 10.96 5.51
N HIS A 200 -1.49 10.75 4.42
CA HIS A 200 -1.42 11.71 3.33
C HIS A 200 -2.34 11.20 2.22
N SER A 201 -3.34 11.99 1.83
CA SER A 201 -4.30 11.55 0.83
C SER A 201 -4.88 12.72 0.04
N THR A 202 -5.74 12.38 -0.92
CA THR A 202 -6.57 13.32 -1.68
C THR A 202 -8.04 12.98 -1.42
N PRO A 203 -8.61 13.45 -0.30
CA PRO A 203 -10.03 13.32 0.01
C PRO A 203 -10.94 13.63 -1.19
N PHE A 204 -11.97 12.81 -1.35
CA PHE A 204 -12.96 12.85 -2.44
C PHE A 204 -12.35 12.71 -3.84
N GLY A 205 -11.05 12.40 -3.94
CA GLY A 205 -10.32 12.41 -5.20
C GLY A 205 -10.39 13.78 -5.89
N CYS A 206 -10.42 14.86 -5.11
CA CYS A 206 -10.52 16.22 -5.58
C CYS A 206 -9.17 16.94 -5.42
N GLU A 207 -8.69 17.59 -6.49
CA GLU A 207 -7.39 18.25 -6.54
C GLU A 207 -7.21 19.36 -5.49
N VAL A 208 -8.31 19.96 -5.02
CA VAL A 208 -8.29 20.96 -3.94
C VAL A 208 -7.78 20.37 -2.63
N PHE A 209 -7.98 19.07 -2.41
CA PHE A 209 -7.53 18.37 -1.21
C PHE A 209 -6.23 17.58 -1.44
N LEU A 210 -5.50 17.83 -2.53
CA LEU A 210 -4.23 17.18 -2.81
C LEU A 210 -3.27 17.38 -1.62
N ASN A 211 -2.60 16.30 -1.20
CA ASN A 211 -1.68 16.30 -0.05
C ASN A 211 -2.31 16.69 1.30
N SER A 212 -3.62 16.50 1.45
CA SER A 212 -4.27 16.62 2.76
C SER A 212 -3.64 15.66 3.75
N VAL A 213 -3.33 16.16 4.95
CA VAL A 213 -2.74 15.38 6.05
C VAL A 213 -3.76 15.21 7.15
N THR A 214 -4.23 13.97 7.34
CA THR A 214 -5.07 13.60 8.47
C THR A 214 -4.21 12.92 9.53
N ARG A 215 -4.35 13.33 10.79
CA ARG A 215 -3.66 12.69 11.92
C ARG A 215 -4.61 11.81 12.72
N GLY A 216 -4.06 10.77 13.31
CA GLY A 216 -4.77 9.88 14.22
C GLY A 216 -3.80 8.94 14.92
N SER A 217 -4.35 7.89 15.50
CA SER A 217 -3.65 6.84 16.23
C SER A 217 -4.06 5.46 15.71
N ILE A 218 -3.19 4.48 15.91
CA ILE A 218 -3.55 3.08 15.67
C ILE A 218 -4.46 2.59 16.80
N CYS A 219 -5.74 2.40 16.51
CA CYS A 219 -6.73 1.92 17.47
C CYS A 219 -6.66 0.40 17.66
N GLY A 220 -6.22 -0.35 16.65
CA GLY A 220 -6.19 -1.81 16.69
C GLY A 220 -5.38 -2.45 15.57
N LEU A 221 -4.90 -3.66 15.85
CA LEU A 221 -4.17 -4.52 14.93
C LEU A 221 -4.97 -5.79 14.72
N VAL A 222 -5.23 -6.16 13.47
CA VAL A 222 -6.16 -7.23 13.11
C VAL A 222 -5.46 -8.25 12.22
N GLY A 223 -5.63 -9.55 12.51
CA GLY A 223 -5.07 -10.66 11.75
C GLY A 223 -3.77 -11.29 12.32
N LYS A 224 -3.35 -12.42 11.73
CA LYS A 224 -2.14 -13.17 12.14
C LYS A 224 -0.88 -12.50 11.61
N ARG A 225 -0.11 -11.84 12.50
CA ARG A 225 0.76 -10.71 12.15
C ARG A 225 -0.12 -9.61 11.57
N PRO A 226 0.02 -8.34 11.98
CA PRO A 226 -0.96 -7.32 11.61
C PRO A 226 -1.15 -7.34 10.10
N SER A 227 -2.37 -7.73 9.69
CA SER A 227 -2.80 -7.87 8.31
C SER A 227 -3.66 -6.68 7.91
N LEU A 228 -4.24 -6.02 8.91
CA LEU A 228 -5.10 -4.85 8.81
C LEU A 228 -4.87 -3.99 10.05
N LEU A 229 -4.71 -2.69 9.82
CA LEU A 229 -4.58 -1.67 10.85
C LEU A 229 -5.90 -0.91 10.95
N LEU A 230 -6.37 -0.67 12.16
CA LEU A 230 -7.52 0.18 12.45
C LEU A 230 -6.99 1.51 12.99
N THR A 231 -7.45 2.62 12.43
CA THR A 231 -7.09 3.97 12.90
C THR A 231 -8.29 4.90 12.96
N ASP A 232 -8.28 5.81 13.92
CA ASP A 232 -9.23 6.92 14.08
C ASP A 232 -8.87 8.15 13.24
N ALA A 233 -7.80 8.08 12.42
CA ALA A 233 -7.51 9.11 11.43
C ALA A 233 -8.71 9.19 10.47
N ALA A 234 -9.51 10.26 10.59
CA ALA A 234 -10.75 10.44 9.84
C ALA A 234 -10.45 10.74 8.37
N THR A 235 -10.46 9.71 7.54
CA THR A 235 -10.26 9.84 6.09
C THR A 235 -11.61 9.82 5.38
N ALA A 236 -11.67 10.43 4.21
CA ALA A 236 -12.85 10.42 3.35
C ALA A 236 -12.62 9.50 2.14
N LEU A 237 -13.72 9.08 1.50
CA LEU A 237 -13.67 8.37 0.20
C LEU A 237 -12.72 9.08 -0.76
N GLY A 238 -11.98 8.33 -1.59
CA GLY A 238 -10.90 8.87 -2.41
C GLY A 238 -9.55 8.90 -1.69
N SER A 239 -9.51 8.70 -0.38
CA SER A 239 -8.26 8.53 0.37
C SER A 239 -7.62 7.15 0.21
N GLU A 240 -8.35 6.19 -0.35
CA GLU A 240 -7.86 4.84 -0.60
C GLU A 240 -6.61 4.87 -1.50
N GLY A 241 -5.60 4.10 -1.13
CA GLY A 241 -4.27 4.09 -1.74
C GLY A 241 -3.32 5.13 -1.17
N GLY A 242 -3.78 6.05 -0.31
CA GLY A 242 -2.93 7.08 0.31
C GLY A 242 -1.93 6.48 1.31
N PRO A 243 -0.68 6.98 1.36
CA PRO A 243 0.32 6.47 2.29
C PRO A 243 0.02 6.83 3.75
N VAL A 244 0.33 5.88 4.63
CA VAL A 244 0.26 6.02 6.08
C VAL A 244 1.68 6.07 6.64
N PHE A 245 1.99 7.14 7.36
CA PHE A 245 3.28 7.37 7.99
C PHE A 245 3.17 7.32 9.51
N THR A 246 4.24 6.92 10.19
CA THR A 246 4.39 7.22 11.63
C THR A 246 4.52 8.72 11.84
N ASP A 247 3.89 9.23 12.89
CA ASP A 247 4.07 10.61 13.32
C ASP A 247 5.44 10.77 14.00
N GLY A 248 6.17 11.85 13.71
CA GLY A 248 7.52 12.08 14.22
C GLY A 248 8.41 12.93 13.31
N ILE A 249 9.67 13.12 13.75
CA ILE A 249 10.69 13.90 13.00
C ILE A 249 11.04 13.19 11.69
N GLU A 250 11.22 11.88 11.74
CA GLU A 250 11.38 11.04 10.56
C GLU A 250 10.03 10.37 10.25
N ARG A 251 9.33 10.86 9.23
CA ARG A 251 8.09 10.24 8.74
C ARG A 251 8.47 8.94 8.03
N ARG A 252 8.04 7.80 8.57
CA ARG A 252 8.35 6.48 8.01
C ARG A 252 7.09 5.82 7.47
N LEU A 253 7.15 5.31 6.25
CA LEU A 253 6.02 4.66 5.58
C LEU A 253 5.73 3.31 6.25
N VAL A 254 4.50 3.11 6.72
CA VAL A 254 4.08 1.86 7.39
C VAL A 254 2.93 1.16 6.69
N GLY A 255 2.09 1.91 5.96
CA GLY A 255 0.86 1.37 5.41
C GLY A 255 0.28 2.18 4.27
N ALA A 256 -0.87 1.72 3.79
CA ALA A 256 -1.70 2.40 2.80
C ALA A 256 -3.16 2.31 3.23
N VAL A 257 -3.94 3.38 3.04
CA VAL A 257 -5.39 3.35 3.29
C VAL A 257 -6.04 2.38 2.30
N VAL A 258 -6.91 1.50 2.79
CA VAL A 258 -7.68 0.58 1.93
C VAL A 258 -9.18 0.82 2.00
N CYS A 259 -9.67 1.43 3.08
CA CYS A 259 -11.07 1.80 3.19
C CYS A 259 -11.25 2.93 4.21
N SER A 260 -11.87 4.01 3.77
CA SER A 260 -12.14 5.19 4.60
C SER A 260 -13.50 5.12 5.29
N VAL A 261 -14.47 4.44 4.68
CA VAL A 261 -15.85 4.38 5.17
C VAL A 261 -16.36 2.94 5.23
N SER A 262 -16.73 2.52 6.44
CA SER A 262 -17.20 1.17 6.72
C SER A 262 -18.25 1.15 7.84
N TRP A 263 -19.14 0.15 7.78
CA TRP A 263 -20.20 -0.04 8.76
C TRP A 263 -20.14 -1.43 9.35
N TRP A 264 -20.51 -1.55 10.63
CA TRP A 264 -20.65 -2.80 11.34
C TRP A 264 -22.11 -2.96 11.76
N ARG A 265 -22.78 -3.99 11.24
CA ARG A 265 -24.21 -4.25 11.53
C ARG A 265 -25.12 -3.03 11.31
N GLY A 266 -24.82 -2.21 10.30
CA GLY A 266 -25.59 -1.02 9.95
C GLY A 266 -25.14 0.27 10.62
N GLU A 267 -24.28 0.20 11.64
CA GLU A 267 -23.73 1.37 12.33
C GLU A 267 -22.40 1.80 11.70
N TRP A 268 -22.22 3.10 11.50
CA TRP A 268 -20.95 3.63 10.99
C TRP A 268 -19.86 3.45 12.05
N VAL A 269 -18.74 2.84 11.67
CA VAL A 269 -17.67 2.51 12.62
C VAL A 269 -16.80 3.73 12.95
N GLY A 270 -16.71 4.70 12.05
CA GLY A 270 -15.84 5.88 12.24
C GLY A 270 -14.34 5.57 12.25
N LEU A 271 -13.92 4.38 11.78
CA LEU A 271 -12.52 3.96 11.68
C LEU A 271 -12.10 3.80 10.23
N THR A 272 -10.89 4.27 9.94
CA THR A 272 -10.20 4.02 8.68
C THR A 272 -9.46 2.68 8.76
N LEU A 273 -9.56 1.88 7.71
CA LEU A 273 -8.83 0.64 7.53
C LEU A 273 -7.58 0.90 6.69
N ALA A 274 -6.42 0.53 7.22
CA ALA A 274 -5.15 0.62 6.50
C ALA A 274 -4.47 -0.74 6.38
N ALA A 275 -3.89 -1.01 5.22
CA ALA A 275 -3.09 -2.20 5.00
C ALA A 275 -1.64 -1.96 5.44
N PRO A 276 -1.07 -2.82 6.30
CA PRO A 276 0.35 -2.78 6.62
C PRO A 276 1.17 -3.21 5.40
N LEU A 277 1.84 -2.25 4.76
CA LEU A 277 2.47 -2.45 3.45
C LEU A 277 3.55 -3.52 3.51
N ARG A 278 4.28 -3.64 4.61
CA ARG A 278 5.32 -4.67 4.76
C ARG A 278 4.75 -6.07 4.65
N ALA A 279 3.58 -6.31 5.25
CA ALA A 279 2.90 -7.60 5.17
C ALA A 279 2.35 -7.87 3.76
N VAL A 280 1.78 -6.84 3.12
CA VAL A 280 1.26 -6.90 1.74
C VAL A 280 2.37 -7.25 0.74
N LEU A 281 3.48 -6.52 0.80
CA LEU A 281 4.61 -6.66 -0.11
C LEU A 281 5.36 -7.97 0.15
N ALA A 282 5.61 -8.34 1.42
CA ALA A 282 6.24 -9.61 1.74
C ALA A 282 5.41 -10.80 1.23
N ALA A 283 4.08 -10.74 1.36
CA ALA A 283 3.20 -11.78 0.82
C ALA A 283 3.25 -11.87 -0.72
N LYS A 284 3.30 -10.72 -1.41
CA LYS A 284 3.40 -10.67 -2.87
C LYS A 284 4.76 -11.17 -3.37
N LEU A 285 5.84 -10.78 -2.69
CA LEU A 285 7.22 -11.13 -3.04
C LEU A 285 7.66 -12.49 -2.49
N ARG A 286 6.81 -13.17 -1.71
CA ARG A 286 7.10 -14.43 -1.00
C ARG A 286 8.33 -14.33 -0.09
N VAL A 287 8.53 -13.16 0.50
CA VAL A 287 9.59 -12.92 1.49
C VAL A 287 9.13 -13.44 2.85
N PRO A 288 9.92 -14.27 3.54
CA PRO A 288 9.56 -14.73 4.88
C PRO A 288 9.46 -13.53 5.84
N PRO A 289 8.49 -13.55 6.77
CA PRO A 289 8.36 -12.48 7.75
C PRO A 289 9.64 -12.39 8.58
N ALA A 290 10.06 -11.16 8.90
CA ALA A 290 11.16 -10.93 9.83
C ALA A 290 10.88 -11.69 11.13
N ALA A 291 11.86 -12.47 11.60
CA ALA A 291 11.74 -13.16 12.87
C ALA A 291 11.54 -12.10 13.98
N PRO A 292 10.65 -12.34 14.96
CA PRO A 292 10.61 -11.48 16.13
C PRO A 292 12.01 -11.44 16.76
N PRO A 293 12.45 -10.31 17.33
CA PRO A 293 13.68 -10.28 18.10
C PRO A 293 13.60 -11.41 19.14
N ARG A 294 14.55 -12.35 19.08
CA ARG A 294 14.63 -13.41 20.08
C ARG A 294 14.72 -12.70 21.43
N ALA A 295 13.81 -13.03 22.34
CA ALA A 295 13.95 -12.60 23.72
C ALA A 295 15.38 -12.94 24.16
N PRO A 296 16.11 -12.02 24.83
CA PRO A 296 17.39 -12.37 25.40
C PRO A 296 17.19 -13.64 26.26
N PRO A 297 18.09 -14.63 26.16
CA PRO A 297 17.95 -15.84 26.94
C PRO A 297 17.78 -15.45 28.42
N ASP A 298 16.70 -15.92 29.05
CA ASP A 298 16.48 -15.66 30.47
C ASP A 298 17.74 -16.14 31.21
N PRO A 299 18.39 -15.29 32.02
CA PRO A 299 19.63 -15.64 32.72
C PRO A 299 19.47 -16.88 33.60
N ARG A 300 18.23 -17.28 33.95
CA ARG A 300 17.91 -18.52 34.67
C ARG A 300 18.06 -19.80 33.84
N TYR A 301 18.12 -19.70 32.51
CA TYR A 301 18.31 -20.84 31.59
C TYR A 301 19.72 -20.91 30.98
N ALA A 302 20.58 -19.92 31.24
CA ALA A 302 21.99 -19.94 30.82
C ALA A 302 22.77 -21.19 31.28
N PRO A 303 22.54 -21.76 32.50
CA PRO A 303 23.28 -22.95 32.93
C PRO A 303 22.85 -24.23 32.18
N VAL A 304 21.63 -24.28 31.63
CA VAL A 304 21.09 -25.49 31.01
C VAL A 304 21.62 -25.67 29.58
N LEU A 305 21.84 -24.58 28.83
CA LEU A 305 22.47 -24.66 27.51
C LEU A 305 23.96 -25.06 27.55
N GLY A 306 24.67 -24.71 28.64
CA GLY A 306 26.07 -25.11 28.83
C GLY A 306 26.26 -26.62 29.08
N MET A 307 25.24 -27.30 29.61
CA MET A 307 25.29 -28.75 29.84
C MET A 307 25.00 -29.59 28.59
N PHE A 308 24.27 -29.06 27.60
CA PHE A 308 23.99 -29.78 26.36
C PHE A 308 25.10 -29.62 25.31
N LEU A 309 25.89 -28.54 25.36
CA LEU A 309 27.03 -28.35 24.45
C LEU A 309 28.28 -29.12 24.90
N THR A 310 28.44 -29.41 26.19
CA THR A 310 29.58 -30.18 26.71
C THR A 310 29.43 -31.70 26.57
N ARG A 311 28.21 -32.19 26.29
CA ARG A 311 27.96 -33.64 26.13
C ARG A 311 28.26 -34.18 24.73
N ASN A 312 28.27 -33.32 23.70
CA ASN A 312 28.55 -33.74 22.32
C ASN A 312 30.05 -33.73 21.95
N GLU A 313 30.90 -33.04 22.73
CA GLU A 313 32.35 -33.02 22.48
C GLU A 313 33.10 -34.20 23.12
N THR A 314 32.51 -34.86 24.13
CA THR A 314 33.13 -36.03 24.78
C THR A 314 32.87 -37.35 24.03
N GLU A 315 31.74 -37.49 23.31
CA GLU A 315 31.45 -38.70 22.53
C GLU A 315 32.16 -38.74 21.16
N GLN A 316 32.62 -37.60 20.61
CA GLN A 316 33.41 -37.59 19.36
C GLN A 316 34.93 -37.84 19.58
N SER A 317 35.44 -37.67 20.81
CA SER A 317 36.86 -37.92 21.12
C SER A 317 37.21 -39.39 21.41
N ASN A 318 36.22 -40.22 21.80
CA ASN A 318 36.45 -41.64 22.07
C ASN A 318 36.25 -42.56 20.84
N ALA A 319 35.55 -42.11 19.80
CA ALA A 319 35.35 -42.89 18.57
C ALA A 319 36.51 -42.81 17.56
N SER A 320 37.49 -41.94 17.81
CA SER A 320 38.67 -41.71 16.95
C SER A 320 39.96 -42.36 17.48
N CYS A 321 39.91 -43.03 18.64
CA CYS A 321 41.06 -43.72 19.25
C CYS A 321 41.10 -45.25 19.00
N GLU A 322 40.00 -45.87 18.55
CA GLU A 322 39.91 -47.34 18.32
C GLU A 322 40.10 -47.79 16.86
N ARG A 323 40.52 -46.91 15.93
CA ARG A 323 40.81 -47.29 14.53
C ARG A 323 42.28 -47.19 14.11
N ALA A 324 43.21 -47.06 15.05
CA ALA A 324 44.64 -46.93 14.77
C ALA A 324 45.50 -48.13 15.19
N TYR A 325 44.88 -49.26 15.56
CA TYR A 325 45.58 -50.49 15.94
C TYR A 325 44.96 -51.72 15.24
N ASP A 326 44.93 -51.73 13.91
CA ASP A 326 44.81 -53.01 13.20
C ASP A 326 45.30 -52.89 11.74
N SER A 327 46.60 -52.66 11.55
CA SER A 327 47.23 -52.77 10.23
C SER A 327 48.74 -52.99 10.28
N THR A 328 49.21 -53.97 11.06
CA THR A 328 50.55 -54.55 10.82
C THR A 328 50.67 -55.92 11.49
N LEU A 329 50.56 -56.98 10.69
CA LEU A 329 50.95 -58.41 10.86
C LEU A 329 50.01 -59.17 9.90
N LEU A 330 50.39 -59.89 8.84
CA LEU A 330 51.60 -60.58 8.42
C LEU A 330 51.54 -60.80 6.90
N ARG A 331 52.68 -60.71 6.23
CA ARG A 331 53.13 -61.52 5.08
C ARG A 331 54.64 -61.75 5.29
N PRO A 332 55.24 -62.84 4.81
CA PRO A 332 54.78 -63.81 3.81
C PRO A 332 54.07 -65.04 4.38
#